data_AF-A0A957Y9A0-F1
#
_entry.id   AF-A0A957Y9A0-F1
#
_cell.length_a   1.000
_cell.length_b   1.000
_cell.length_c   1.000
_cell.angle_alpha   90.00
_cell.angle_beta   90.00
_cell.angle_gamma   90.00
#
_symmetry.space_group_name_H-M   'P 1'
#
loop_
_entity.id
_entity.type
_entity.pdbx_description
1 polymer ?
#
loop_
_entity_poly.entity_id
_entity_poly.type
_entity_poly.pdbx_seq_one_letter_code
_entity_poly.pdbx_strand_id
1 'polypeptide(L)'
;AWALLQEPTRLSAFDRYRIDAASTRDLLVCTHGVVDAGCAKFGYPLYRTLREQYAAPSGGRLRVWRVSHIGGHLFAPTMLEMPGGRYWAFLDAETAGQVAQCSGDPTHLRDNYRGWCGMELPFLQVAERELFMLFGWDWLNYCKSGRTLARNEERTDAHSAPARPWALVRIDFASPDGQVQGAYEARVEVACTLDAPSRSGSAETRPYPQYTITQARFIPAVADTPADQPLLQTVERS
;
A
#
# COMPACT_ATOMS: atom_id res chain seq x y z
N ALA A 1 -11.03 -4.13 18.47
CA ALA A 1 -9.92 -5.09 18.40
C ALA A 1 -9.86 -6.01 19.62
N TRP A 2 -9.91 -5.50 20.86
CA TRP A 2 -9.87 -6.34 22.08
C TRP A 2 -10.93 -7.44 22.10
N ALA A 3 -12.22 -7.11 21.93
CA ALA A 3 -13.28 -8.13 21.90
C ALA A 3 -13.13 -9.15 20.75
N LEU A 4 -12.49 -8.77 19.63
CA LEU A 4 -12.25 -9.68 18.49
C LEU A 4 -11.13 -10.69 18.77
N LEU A 5 -10.08 -10.28 19.49
CA LEU A 5 -8.88 -11.10 19.69
C LEU A 5 -8.80 -11.73 21.08
N GLN A 6 -9.40 -11.11 22.10
CA GLN A 6 -9.24 -11.46 23.51
C GLN A 6 -10.56 -11.95 24.14
N GLU A 7 -11.71 -11.47 23.67
CA GLU A 7 -13.02 -11.83 24.24
C GLU A 7 -14.07 -12.17 23.15
N PRO A 8 -13.81 -13.17 22.28
CA PRO A 8 -14.65 -13.46 21.11
C PRO A 8 -16.09 -13.85 21.47
N THR A 9 -16.33 -14.33 22.68
CA THR A 9 -17.67 -14.64 23.19
C THR A 9 -18.55 -13.40 23.38
N ARG A 10 -17.97 -12.19 23.43
CA ARG A 10 -18.72 -10.92 23.53
C ARG A 10 -19.06 -10.29 22.18
N LEU A 11 -18.70 -10.93 21.07
CA LEU A 11 -18.92 -10.38 19.73
C LEU A 11 -20.40 -10.18 19.39
N SER A 12 -21.29 -11.05 19.91
CA SER A 12 -22.73 -10.95 19.68
C SER A 12 -23.32 -9.63 20.20
N ALA A 13 -22.72 -9.02 21.22
CA ALA A 13 -23.13 -7.70 21.72
C ALA A 13 -22.97 -6.58 20.66
N PHE A 14 -22.17 -6.84 19.60
CA PHE A 14 -21.91 -5.91 18.51
C PHE A 14 -22.63 -6.30 17.20
N ASP A 15 -23.48 -7.33 17.20
CA ASP A 15 -24.16 -7.79 15.98
C ASP A 15 -24.98 -6.70 15.29
N ARG A 16 -25.56 -5.77 16.04
CA ARG A 16 -26.28 -4.60 15.50
C ARG A 16 -25.40 -3.65 14.69
N TYR A 17 -24.08 -3.72 14.85
CA TYR A 17 -23.10 -2.93 14.11
C TYR A 17 -22.43 -3.74 13.00
N ARG A 18 -22.80 -5.02 12.84
CA ARG A 18 -22.28 -5.87 11.78
C ARG A 18 -22.78 -5.32 10.44
N ILE A 19 -21.82 -5.08 9.56
CA ILE A 19 -22.06 -4.64 8.19
C ILE A 19 -21.59 -5.78 7.30
N ASP A 20 -22.26 -5.96 6.17
CA ASP A 20 -21.73 -6.81 5.12
C ASP A 20 -20.47 -6.16 4.52
N ALA A 21 -19.31 -6.64 4.98
CA ALA A 21 -18.02 -6.15 4.53
C ALA A 21 -17.73 -6.53 3.06
N ALA A 22 -18.47 -7.47 2.47
CA ALA A 22 -18.29 -7.84 1.07
C ALA A 22 -18.77 -6.73 0.12
N SER A 23 -19.70 -5.88 0.57
CA SER A 23 -20.33 -4.85 -0.26
C SER A 23 -20.01 -3.40 0.16
N THR A 24 -19.24 -3.20 1.23
CA THR A 24 -18.93 -1.86 1.77
C THR A 24 -17.43 -1.64 1.96
N ARG A 25 -16.92 -0.54 1.39
CA ARG A 25 -15.54 -0.05 1.60
C ARG A 25 -15.50 1.16 2.54
N ASP A 26 -14.45 1.24 3.34
CA ASP A 26 -14.17 2.35 4.24
C ASP A 26 -12.88 3.05 3.83
N LEU A 27 -12.94 4.37 3.63
CA LEU A 27 -11.78 5.23 3.45
C LEU A 27 -11.54 6.02 4.73
N LEU A 28 -10.44 5.73 5.41
CA LEU A 28 -10.05 6.33 6.67
C LEU A 28 -9.01 7.41 6.41
N VAL A 29 -9.43 8.68 6.43
CA VAL A 29 -8.58 9.82 6.12
C VAL A 29 -8.02 10.43 7.41
N CYS A 30 -6.70 10.50 7.51
CA CYS A 30 -6.06 11.17 8.63
C CYS A 30 -6.33 12.68 8.56
N THR A 31 -6.95 13.24 9.60
CA THR A 31 -7.14 14.69 9.73
C THR A 31 -6.47 15.23 11.00
N HIS A 32 -5.50 14.50 11.52
CA HIS A 32 -4.82 14.85 12.76
C HIS A 32 -3.75 15.92 12.51
N GLY A 33 -3.62 16.88 13.44
CA GLY A 33 -2.75 18.05 13.28
C GLY A 33 -1.69 18.24 14.37
N VAL A 34 -1.68 17.42 15.43
CA VAL A 34 -0.77 17.62 16.57
C VAL A 34 0.62 17.02 16.31
N VAL A 35 0.67 15.82 15.72
CA VAL A 35 1.94 15.18 15.34
C VAL A 35 2.62 15.95 14.20
N ASP A 36 1.84 16.34 13.20
CA ASP A 36 2.26 17.10 12.03
C ASP A 36 1.07 17.88 11.46
N ALA A 37 1.33 19.06 10.87
CA ALA A 37 0.30 19.91 10.29
C ALA A 37 -0.23 19.39 8.94
N GLY A 38 0.52 18.54 8.24
CA GLY A 38 0.21 18.08 6.88
C GLY A 38 -1.17 17.45 6.75
N CYS A 39 -1.49 16.44 7.57
CA CYS A 39 -2.79 15.77 7.50
C CYS A 39 -3.96 16.67 7.95
N ALA A 40 -3.75 17.59 8.89
CA ALA A 40 -4.77 18.58 9.22
C ALA A 40 -5.03 19.55 8.04
N LYS A 41 -3.97 19.99 7.36
CA LYS A 41 -4.04 20.93 6.23
C LYS A 41 -4.62 20.32 4.97
N PHE A 42 -4.15 19.13 4.59
CA PHE A 42 -4.49 18.48 3.31
C PHE A 42 -5.51 17.36 3.45
N GLY A 43 -5.51 16.66 4.58
CA GLY A 43 -6.41 15.51 4.81
C GLY A 43 -7.86 15.93 5.07
N TYR A 44 -8.11 17.06 5.73
CA TYR A 44 -9.48 17.54 5.93
C TYR A 44 -10.19 17.95 4.62
N PRO A 45 -9.57 18.74 3.72
CA PRO A 45 -10.11 18.96 2.38
C PRO A 45 -10.35 17.67 1.61
N LEU A 46 -9.39 16.73 1.61
CA LEU A 46 -9.52 15.43 0.96
C LEU A 46 -10.73 14.64 1.47
N TYR A 47 -10.87 14.56 2.79
CA TYR A 47 -12.01 13.92 3.46
C TYR A 47 -13.35 14.51 3.00
N ARG A 48 -13.44 15.84 2.90
CA ARG A 48 -14.67 16.50 2.46
C ARG A 48 -15.01 16.14 1.02
N THR A 49 -14.05 16.23 0.11
CA THR A 49 -14.23 15.83 -1.30
C THR A 49 -14.70 14.38 -1.39
N LEU A 50 -14.00 13.45 -0.74
CA LEU A 50 -14.36 12.03 -0.74
C LEU A 50 -15.77 11.78 -0.18
N ARG A 51 -16.13 12.44 0.92
CA ARG A 51 -17.43 12.27 1.56
C ARG A 51 -18.58 12.85 0.73
N GLU A 52 -18.41 14.05 0.20
CA GLU A 52 -19.45 14.79 -0.52
C GLU A 52 -19.65 14.24 -1.93
N GLN A 53 -18.57 13.94 -2.67
CA GLN A 53 -18.64 13.58 -4.09
C GLN A 53 -18.72 12.07 -4.35
N TYR A 54 -18.23 11.22 -3.44
CA TYR A 54 -18.12 9.78 -3.70
C TYR A 54 -18.93 8.96 -2.69
N ALA A 55 -18.79 9.22 -1.39
CA ALA A 55 -19.49 8.45 -0.36
C ALA A 55 -21.00 8.71 -0.37
N ALA A 56 -21.43 9.97 -0.40
CA ALA A 56 -22.85 10.35 -0.40
C ALA A 56 -23.66 9.72 -1.56
N PRO A 57 -23.19 9.72 -2.83
CA PRO A 57 -23.91 9.06 -3.92
C PRO A 57 -23.72 7.53 -3.98
N SER A 58 -22.87 6.94 -3.14
CA SER A 58 -22.55 5.49 -3.21
C SER A 58 -23.69 4.56 -2.78
N GLY A 59 -24.77 5.09 -2.20
CA GLY A 59 -25.85 4.28 -1.63
C GLY A 59 -25.40 3.41 -0.46
N GLY A 60 -24.37 3.83 0.28
CA GLY A 60 -23.83 3.12 1.44
C GLY A 60 -22.69 2.15 1.14
N ARG A 61 -22.34 1.92 -0.14
CA ARG A 61 -21.24 1.04 -0.56
C ARG A 61 -19.85 1.62 -0.26
N LEU A 62 -19.76 2.93 -0.08
CA LEU A 62 -18.53 3.62 0.29
C LEU A 62 -18.81 4.54 1.49
N ARG A 63 -17.97 4.42 2.52
CA ARG A 63 -18.01 5.31 3.69
C ARG A 63 -16.65 5.96 3.86
N VAL A 64 -16.67 7.22 4.30
CA VAL A 64 -15.46 8.02 4.45
C VAL A 64 -15.43 8.58 5.86
N TRP A 65 -14.34 8.33 6.56
CA TRP A 65 -14.17 8.64 7.97
C TRP A 65 -12.97 9.54 8.20
N ARG A 66 -13.09 10.40 9.21
CA ARG A 66 -11.95 11.07 9.80
C ARG A 66 -11.34 10.15 10.84
N VAL A 67 -10.04 10.03 10.83
CA VAL A 67 -9.30 9.28 11.85
C VAL A 67 -8.19 10.11 12.46
N SER A 68 -7.78 9.71 13.65
CA SER A 68 -6.55 10.17 14.31
C SER A 68 -5.31 9.71 13.52
N HIS A 69 -4.12 10.03 14.04
CA HIS A 69 -2.86 9.68 13.39
C HIS A 69 -2.73 8.16 13.14
N ILE A 70 -2.47 7.79 11.88
CA ILE A 70 -2.30 6.40 11.42
C ILE A 70 -0.88 6.11 10.92
N GLY A 71 0.09 6.99 11.24
CA GLY A 71 1.46 6.90 10.75
C GLY A 71 1.65 7.51 9.36
N GLY A 72 2.92 7.71 8.98
CA GLY A 72 3.28 8.20 7.66
C GLY A 72 2.92 9.66 7.40
N HIS A 73 2.90 10.52 8.41
CA HIS A 73 2.56 11.95 8.26
C HIS A 73 3.44 12.72 7.27
N LEU A 74 4.67 12.25 7.01
CA LEU A 74 5.54 12.76 5.94
C LEU A 74 4.96 12.55 4.54
N PHE A 75 4.00 11.63 4.41
CA PHE A 75 3.28 11.27 3.19
C PHE A 75 1.88 11.90 3.14
N ALA A 76 1.65 12.96 3.91
CA ALA A 76 0.36 13.61 4.01
C ALA A 76 -0.13 14.13 2.64
N PRO A 77 -1.45 14.04 2.37
CA PRO A 77 -2.47 13.40 3.20
C PRO A 77 -2.39 11.87 3.13
N THR A 78 -2.56 11.20 4.28
CA THR A 78 -2.56 9.75 4.37
C THR A 78 -3.98 9.20 4.49
N MET A 79 -4.25 8.11 3.78
CA MET A 79 -5.54 7.41 3.83
C MET A 79 -5.31 5.90 3.94
N LEU A 80 -6.10 5.24 4.79
CA LEU A 80 -6.16 3.78 4.87
C LEU A 80 -7.50 3.31 4.29
N GLU A 81 -7.44 2.37 3.36
CA GLU A 81 -8.63 1.74 2.78
C GLU A 81 -8.88 0.36 3.40
N MET A 82 -10.12 0.12 3.81
CA MET A 82 -10.59 -1.11 4.45
C MET A 82 -11.81 -1.67 3.72
N PRO A 83 -12.06 -2.99 3.75
CA PRO A 83 -11.29 -4.02 4.46
C PRO A 83 -9.96 -4.40 3.79
N GLY A 84 -9.65 -3.83 2.62
CA GLY A 84 -8.49 -4.19 1.81
C GLY A 84 -7.13 -3.96 2.47
N GLY A 85 -7.02 -3.08 3.47
CA GLY A 85 -5.78 -2.85 4.22
C GLY A 85 -4.71 -2.10 3.42
N ARG A 86 -5.12 -1.15 2.58
CA ARG A 86 -4.22 -0.46 1.63
C ARG A 86 -3.88 0.94 2.11
N TYR A 87 -2.59 1.26 2.09
CA TYR A 87 -2.10 2.58 2.48
C TYR A 87 -1.92 3.48 1.26
N TRP A 88 -2.51 4.67 1.34
CA TRP A 88 -2.41 5.70 0.32
C TRP A 88 -1.82 6.99 0.89
N ALA A 89 -1.15 7.75 0.03
CA ALA A 89 -0.41 8.96 0.33
C ALA A 89 -0.52 9.98 -0.77
N PHE A 90 -0.20 11.25 -0.44
CA PHE A 90 -0.10 12.35 -1.40
C PHE A 90 -1.32 12.51 -2.30
N LEU A 91 -2.48 12.04 -1.85
CA LEU A 91 -3.70 12.07 -2.66
C LEU A 91 -4.21 13.49 -2.79
N ASP A 92 -4.53 13.86 -4.02
CA ASP A 92 -5.35 15.02 -4.34
C ASP A 92 -6.79 14.60 -4.65
N ALA A 93 -7.62 15.54 -5.10
CA ALA A 93 -9.03 15.26 -5.40
C ALA A 93 -9.21 14.27 -6.57
N GLU A 94 -8.32 14.29 -7.56
CA GLU A 94 -8.40 13.47 -8.76
C GLU A 94 -7.99 12.02 -8.45
N THR A 95 -6.78 11.85 -7.92
CA THR A 95 -6.23 10.54 -7.53
C THR A 95 -7.09 9.86 -6.46
N ALA A 96 -7.65 10.63 -5.51
CA ALA A 96 -8.58 10.08 -4.53
C ALA A 96 -9.90 9.63 -5.16
N GLY A 97 -10.36 10.31 -6.21
CA GLY A 97 -11.52 9.89 -6.98
C GLY A 97 -11.33 8.54 -7.65
N GLN A 98 -10.17 8.37 -8.30
CA GLN A 98 -9.77 7.09 -8.90
C GLN A 98 -9.75 5.96 -7.87
N VAL A 99 -9.16 6.18 -6.69
CA VAL A 99 -9.13 5.20 -5.59
C VAL A 99 -10.53 4.89 -5.04
N ALA A 100 -11.37 5.92 -4.88
CA ALA A 100 -12.72 5.76 -4.35
C ALA A 100 -13.61 4.90 -5.27
N GLN A 101 -13.41 5.04 -6.58
CA GLN A 101 -14.20 4.34 -7.59
C GLN A 101 -13.52 3.07 -8.13
N CYS A 102 -12.24 2.83 -7.81
CA CYS A 102 -11.40 1.84 -8.48
C CYS A 102 -11.47 1.97 -10.00
N SER A 103 -11.24 3.19 -10.50
CA SER A 103 -11.40 3.55 -11.91
C SER A 103 -10.19 4.30 -12.46
N GLY A 104 -10.10 4.41 -13.78
CA GLY A 104 -8.95 5.02 -14.46
C GLY A 104 -7.73 4.09 -14.52
N ASP A 105 -6.60 4.63 -14.95
CA ASP A 105 -5.33 3.91 -15.07
C ASP A 105 -4.57 3.91 -13.73
N PRO A 106 -4.39 2.76 -13.08
CA PRO A 106 -3.66 2.64 -11.82
C PRO A 106 -2.20 3.10 -11.87
N THR A 107 -1.58 3.15 -13.05
CA THR A 107 -0.17 3.56 -13.19
C THR A 107 0.04 5.01 -12.74
N HIS A 108 -0.99 5.86 -12.85
CA HIS A 108 -0.96 7.24 -12.33
C HIS A 108 -0.97 7.31 -10.80
N LEU A 109 -1.32 6.22 -10.11
CA LEU A 109 -1.38 6.13 -8.65
C LEU A 109 -0.12 5.52 -8.04
N ARG A 110 0.92 5.27 -8.84
CA ARG A 110 2.14 4.60 -8.39
C ARG A 110 2.75 5.27 -7.16
N ASP A 111 2.89 6.59 -7.19
CA ASP A 111 3.50 7.33 -6.07
C ASP A 111 2.52 7.58 -4.92
N ASN A 112 1.22 7.37 -5.15
CA ASN A 112 0.19 7.45 -4.12
C ASN A 112 0.04 6.14 -3.34
N TYR A 113 0.38 5.00 -3.94
CA TYR A 113 0.22 3.68 -3.31
C TYR A 113 1.44 3.31 -2.45
N ARG A 114 1.27 3.35 -1.12
CA ARG A 114 2.35 3.01 -0.17
C ARG A 114 2.52 1.51 0.04
N GLY A 115 1.51 0.72 -0.29
CA GLY A 115 1.53 -0.73 -0.18
C GLY A 115 0.38 -1.30 0.64
N TRP A 116 0.39 -2.63 0.71
CA TRP A 116 -0.62 -3.43 1.40
C TRP A 116 -0.14 -3.87 2.80
N CYS A 117 -1.02 -3.80 3.81
CA CYS A 117 -0.69 -4.18 5.19
C CYS A 117 -0.35 -5.67 5.36
N GLY A 118 -0.73 -6.53 4.41
CA GLY A 118 -0.35 -7.95 4.40
C GLY A 118 1.13 -8.20 4.08
N MET A 119 1.89 -7.16 3.70
CA MET A 119 3.32 -7.26 3.42
C MET A 119 4.13 -6.66 4.58
N GLU A 120 4.85 -7.50 5.30
CA GLU A 120 5.56 -7.14 6.54
C GLU A 120 6.80 -6.27 6.32
N LEU A 121 7.41 -6.30 5.13
CA LEU A 121 8.64 -5.58 4.81
C LEU A 121 8.43 -4.55 3.69
N PRO A 122 9.11 -3.38 3.74
CA PRO A 122 9.05 -2.39 2.66
C PRO A 122 9.40 -2.95 1.29
N PHE A 123 10.36 -3.88 1.21
CA PHE A 123 10.74 -4.55 -0.04
C PHE A 123 9.57 -5.32 -0.67
N LEU A 124 8.76 -5.99 0.16
CA LEU A 124 7.55 -6.68 -0.31
C LEU A 124 6.45 -5.71 -0.72
N GLN A 125 6.25 -4.61 0.01
CA GLN A 125 5.29 -3.56 -0.36
C GLN A 125 5.66 -2.90 -1.70
N VAL A 126 6.95 -2.69 -1.95
CA VAL A 126 7.44 -2.15 -3.23
C VAL A 126 7.19 -3.13 -4.37
N ALA A 127 7.52 -4.41 -4.20
CA ALA A 127 7.23 -5.43 -5.20
C ALA A 127 5.73 -5.55 -5.48
N GLU A 128 4.91 -5.56 -4.43
CA GLU A 128 3.44 -5.65 -4.53
C GLU A 128 2.81 -4.44 -5.22
N ARG A 129 3.36 -3.23 -5.03
CA ARG A 129 2.95 -2.05 -5.79
C ARG A 129 3.21 -2.21 -7.28
N GLU A 130 4.38 -2.68 -7.69
CA GLU A 130 4.63 -2.81 -9.13
C GLU A 130 3.72 -3.87 -9.77
N LEU A 131 3.34 -4.91 -9.02
CA LEU A 131 2.30 -5.85 -9.45
C LEU A 131 0.91 -5.20 -9.54
N PHE A 132 0.59 -4.25 -8.65
CA PHE A 132 -0.62 -3.44 -8.79
C PHE A 132 -0.60 -2.61 -10.08
N MET A 133 0.53 -2.01 -10.45
CA MET A 133 0.65 -1.28 -11.71
C MET A 133 0.46 -2.21 -12.93
N LEU A 134 0.92 -3.46 -12.82
CA LEU A 134 0.90 -4.45 -13.89
C LEU A 134 -0.49 -5.06 -14.12
N PHE A 135 -1.14 -5.49 -13.05
CA PHE A 135 -2.43 -6.19 -13.08
C PHE A 135 -3.62 -5.25 -12.92
N GLY A 136 -3.36 -3.97 -12.64
CA GLY A 136 -4.38 -2.94 -12.48
C GLY A 136 -5.31 -3.18 -11.29
N TRP A 137 -6.54 -2.66 -11.37
CA TRP A 137 -7.51 -2.69 -10.26
C TRP A 137 -7.88 -4.11 -9.79
N ASP A 138 -7.84 -5.10 -10.68
CA ASP A 138 -8.16 -6.48 -10.33
C ASP A 138 -7.17 -7.08 -9.34
N TRP A 139 -5.91 -6.65 -9.38
CA TRP A 139 -4.86 -7.05 -8.43
C TRP A 139 -5.26 -6.88 -6.99
N LEU A 140 -6.10 -5.88 -6.71
CA LEU A 140 -6.56 -5.59 -5.37
C LEU A 140 -7.36 -6.78 -4.79
N ASN A 141 -8.06 -7.54 -5.63
CA ASN A 141 -8.90 -8.65 -5.20
C ASN A 141 -8.18 -10.00 -5.17
N TYR A 142 -6.91 -10.06 -5.58
CA TYR A 142 -6.17 -11.31 -5.65
C TYR A 142 -5.81 -11.81 -4.25
N CYS A 143 -5.90 -13.13 -4.05
CA CYS A 143 -5.28 -13.78 -2.91
C CYS A 143 -3.78 -13.76 -3.13
N LYS A 144 -3.01 -13.22 -2.18
CA LYS A 144 -1.56 -13.05 -2.33
C LYS A 144 -0.83 -13.18 -1.01
N SER A 145 0.39 -13.70 -1.08
CA SER A 145 1.30 -13.87 0.06
C SER A 145 2.72 -13.53 -0.34
N GLY A 146 3.46 -12.90 0.59
CA GLY A 146 4.83 -12.46 0.36
C GLY A 146 5.83 -13.16 1.26
N ARG A 147 7.01 -13.51 0.74
CA ARG A 147 8.14 -13.98 1.55
C ARG A 147 9.48 -13.43 1.06
N THR A 148 10.44 -13.32 1.96
CA THR A 148 11.82 -12.96 1.61
C THR A 148 12.61 -14.25 1.34
N LEU A 149 13.26 -14.33 0.18
CA LEU A 149 14.11 -15.46 -0.21
C LEU A 149 15.57 -15.24 0.21
N ALA A 150 16.06 -14.02 0.07
CA ALA A 150 17.40 -13.61 0.50
C ALA A 150 17.42 -12.10 0.77
N ARG A 151 18.32 -11.62 1.62
CA ARG A 151 18.57 -10.18 1.82
C ARG A 151 20.01 -9.96 2.28
N ASN A 152 20.55 -8.76 2.04
CA ASN A 152 21.68 -8.29 2.84
C ASN A 152 21.16 -7.29 3.88
N GLU A 153 21.82 -7.30 5.03
CA GLU A 153 21.71 -6.20 5.98
C GLU A 153 22.91 -5.28 5.77
N GLU A 154 22.79 -4.02 6.17
CA GLU A 154 23.86 -3.03 6.06
C GLU A 154 25.16 -3.60 6.65
N ARG A 155 26.18 -3.78 5.80
CA ARG A 155 27.47 -4.30 6.24
C ARG A 155 28.22 -3.18 6.96
N THR A 156 28.52 -3.38 8.23
CA THR A 156 29.20 -2.40 9.11
C THR A 156 30.73 -2.53 9.09
N ASP A 157 31.30 -3.28 8.14
CA ASP A 157 32.75 -3.49 8.10
C ASP A 157 33.46 -2.29 7.47
N ALA A 158 34.28 -1.62 8.27
CA ALA A 158 34.95 -0.34 7.99
C ALA A 158 35.94 -0.34 6.79
N HIS A 159 36.08 -1.46 6.05
CA HIS A 159 37.08 -1.65 5.00
C HIS A 159 36.48 -1.92 3.61
N SER A 160 35.16 -1.91 3.47
CA SER A 160 34.46 -2.09 2.19
C SER A 160 33.48 -0.93 2.00
N ALA A 161 33.27 -0.46 0.76
CA ALA A 161 32.19 0.49 0.49
C ALA A 161 30.85 -0.11 0.98
N PRO A 162 29.98 0.66 1.68
CA PRO A 162 28.75 0.12 2.24
C PRO A 162 27.87 -0.44 1.13
N ALA A 163 27.60 -1.75 1.18
CA ALA A 163 26.70 -2.39 0.24
C ALA A 163 25.28 -1.88 0.50
N ARG A 164 24.62 -1.32 -0.52
CA ARG A 164 23.23 -0.86 -0.41
C ARG A 164 22.33 -2.03 0.03
N PRO A 165 21.40 -1.82 0.98
CA PRO A 165 20.46 -2.85 1.38
C PRO A 165 19.58 -3.32 0.22
N TRP A 166 19.36 -4.62 0.14
CA TRP A 166 18.51 -5.26 -0.86
C TRP A 166 17.84 -6.51 -0.30
N ALA A 167 16.71 -6.88 -0.90
CA ALA A 167 16.04 -8.14 -0.66
C ALA A 167 15.58 -8.77 -1.98
N LEU A 168 15.81 -10.08 -2.11
CA LEU A 168 15.12 -10.92 -3.09
C LEU A 168 13.82 -11.40 -2.43
N VAL A 169 12.70 -10.97 -2.97
CA VAL A 169 11.37 -11.27 -2.45
C VAL A 169 10.56 -12.09 -3.44
N ARG A 170 9.59 -12.84 -2.93
CA ARG A 170 8.63 -13.59 -3.73
C ARG A 170 7.21 -13.24 -3.31
N ILE A 171 6.35 -13.00 -4.30
CA ILE A 171 4.91 -12.83 -4.10
C ILE A 171 4.20 -13.91 -4.90
N ASP A 172 3.57 -14.85 -4.20
CA ASP A 172 2.65 -15.83 -4.78
C ASP A 172 1.24 -15.26 -4.80
N PHE A 173 0.51 -15.46 -5.90
CA PHE A 173 -0.82 -14.87 -6.09
C PHE A 173 -1.76 -15.77 -6.90
N ALA A 174 -3.06 -15.57 -6.70
CA ALA A 174 -4.14 -16.15 -7.49
C ALA A 174 -5.33 -15.18 -7.58
N SER A 175 -5.92 -15.07 -8.77
CA SER A 175 -7.18 -14.36 -9.01
C SER A 175 -8.34 -15.06 -8.30
N PRO A 176 -9.43 -14.34 -7.95
CA PRO A 176 -10.59 -14.94 -7.27
C PRO A 176 -11.23 -16.13 -8.00
N ASP A 177 -11.16 -16.15 -9.33
CA ASP A 177 -11.69 -17.21 -10.20
C ASP A 177 -10.65 -18.31 -10.52
N GLY A 178 -9.42 -18.18 -10.01
CA GLY A 178 -8.32 -19.12 -10.23
C GLY A 178 -7.75 -19.15 -11.65
N GLN A 179 -8.21 -18.28 -12.55
CA GLN A 179 -7.74 -18.26 -13.95
C GLN A 179 -6.32 -17.70 -14.09
N VAL A 180 -5.94 -16.78 -13.21
CA VAL A 180 -4.61 -16.15 -13.20
C VAL A 180 -3.92 -16.49 -11.88
N GLN A 181 -2.82 -17.22 -11.95
CA GLN A 181 -2.04 -17.59 -10.77
C GLN A 181 -0.57 -17.78 -11.11
N GLY A 182 0.27 -17.62 -10.11
CA GLY A 182 1.71 -17.82 -10.23
C GLY A 182 2.44 -17.10 -9.12
N ALA A 183 3.69 -16.74 -9.39
CA ALA A 183 4.46 -15.90 -8.50
C ALA A 183 5.38 -14.96 -9.25
N TYR A 184 5.73 -13.85 -8.61
CA TYR A 184 6.85 -13.02 -9.03
C TYR A 184 7.96 -13.12 -8.01
N GLU A 185 9.18 -13.27 -8.49
CA GLU A 185 10.38 -13.06 -7.70
C GLU A 185 11.04 -11.77 -8.15
N ALA A 186 11.30 -10.87 -7.22
CA ALA A 186 11.83 -9.55 -7.49
C ALA A 186 12.99 -9.22 -6.57
N ARG A 187 14.07 -8.68 -7.14
CA ARG A 187 15.18 -8.09 -6.40
C ARG A 187 14.89 -6.61 -6.22
N VAL A 188 14.70 -6.21 -4.96
CA VAL A 188 14.39 -4.83 -4.58
C VAL A 188 15.57 -4.27 -3.79
N GLU A 189 16.06 -3.10 -4.19
CA GLU A 189 17.23 -2.45 -3.61
C GLU A 189 16.88 -1.05 -3.11
N VAL A 190 17.57 -0.59 -2.06
CA VAL A 190 17.54 0.81 -1.66
C VAL A 190 18.35 1.62 -2.67
N ALA A 191 17.67 2.40 -3.50
CA ALA A 191 18.25 3.22 -4.56
C ALA A 191 18.95 4.47 -3.99
N CYS A 192 18.31 5.14 -3.04
CA CYS A 192 18.86 6.27 -2.31
C CYS A 192 18.12 6.45 -0.98
N THR A 193 18.60 7.35 -0.13
CA THR A 193 17.94 7.73 1.11
C THR A 193 17.76 9.23 1.09
N LEU A 194 16.53 9.69 1.33
CA LEU A 194 16.20 11.10 1.43
C LEU A 194 16.08 11.48 2.90
N ASP A 195 16.74 12.56 3.31
CA ASP A 195 16.51 13.13 4.63
C ASP A 195 15.30 14.05 4.59
N ALA A 196 14.29 13.71 5.38
CA ALA A 196 13.08 14.51 5.52
C ALA A 196 12.97 15.02 6.97
N PRO A 197 12.47 16.24 7.20
CA PRO A 197 12.14 16.71 8.55
C PRO A 197 11.29 15.69 9.29
N SER A 198 11.54 15.45 10.58
CA SER A 198 10.80 14.49 11.39
C SER A 198 9.32 14.87 11.54
N ARG A 199 9.03 16.17 11.43
CA ARG A 199 7.70 16.79 11.33
C ARG A 199 7.83 18.21 10.74
N SER A 200 6.72 18.78 10.33
CA SER A 200 6.58 20.16 9.86
C SER A 200 7.27 21.15 10.81
N GLY A 201 8.24 21.90 10.30
CA GLY A 201 8.99 22.91 11.06
C GLY A 201 10.08 22.35 11.98
N SER A 202 10.35 21.04 11.98
CA SER A 202 11.45 20.44 12.73
C SER A 202 12.79 20.60 12.01
N ALA A 203 13.86 20.86 12.78
CA ALA A 203 15.24 20.79 12.29
C ALA A 203 15.82 19.36 12.35
N GLU A 204 15.22 18.48 13.16
CA GLU A 204 15.58 17.05 13.20
C GLU A 204 15.10 16.41 11.89
N THR A 205 16.00 15.75 11.17
CA THR A 205 15.67 14.96 9.98
C THR A 205 15.71 13.47 10.27
N ARG A 206 15.02 12.69 9.43
CA ARG A 206 15.07 11.24 9.45
C ARG A 206 15.35 10.70 8.05
N PRO A 207 16.18 9.65 7.94
CA PRO A 207 16.44 9.01 6.67
C PRO A 207 15.19 8.26 6.20
N TYR A 208 14.82 8.46 4.94
CA TYR A 208 13.72 7.77 4.29
C TYR A 208 14.20 7.06 3.01
N PRO A 209 14.36 5.72 3.06
CA PRO A 209 14.87 4.96 1.92
C PRO A 209 13.89 4.99 0.75
N GLN A 210 14.45 5.17 -0.44
CA GLN A 210 13.78 5.03 -1.73
C GLN A 210 14.21 3.71 -2.34
N TYR A 211 13.25 2.98 -2.91
CA TYR A 211 13.48 1.63 -3.40
C TYR A 211 13.35 1.58 -4.92
N THR A 212 14.09 0.67 -5.53
CA THR A 212 13.96 0.30 -6.94
C THR A 212 13.93 -1.21 -7.10
N ILE A 213 13.26 -1.69 -8.15
CA ILE A 213 13.31 -3.09 -8.55
C ILE A 213 14.37 -3.22 -9.64
N THR A 214 15.43 -3.98 -9.38
CA THR A 214 16.54 -4.17 -10.34
C THR A 214 16.37 -5.40 -11.19
N GLN A 215 15.64 -6.40 -10.69
CA GLN A 215 15.35 -7.64 -11.40
C GLN A 215 13.97 -8.15 -11.00
N ALA A 216 13.24 -8.71 -11.95
CA ALA A 216 11.99 -9.40 -11.68
C ALA A 216 11.79 -10.55 -12.66
N ARG A 217 11.22 -11.65 -12.18
CA ARG A 217 10.85 -12.81 -12.99
C ARG A 217 9.49 -13.35 -12.59
N PHE A 218 8.69 -13.69 -13.59
CA PHE A 218 7.47 -14.47 -13.38
C PHE A 218 7.81 -15.96 -13.24
N ILE A 219 7.10 -16.63 -12.34
CA ILE A 219 7.19 -18.07 -12.08
C ILE A 219 5.76 -18.63 -12.27
N PRO A 220 5.51 -19.43 -13.32
CA PRO A 220 4.19 -19.98 -13.57
C PRO A 220 3.80 -21.01 -12.50
N ALA A 221 2.49 -21.12 -12.21
CA ALA A 221 1.97 -22.10 -11.25
C ALA A 221 2.11 -23.56 -11.74
N VAL A 222 2.15 -23.78 -13.06
CA VAL A 222 2.33 -25.09 -13.71
C VAL A 222 3.42 -24.95 -14.78
N ALA A 223 4.34 -25.92 -14.85
CA ALA A 223 5.53 -25.86 -15.71
C ALA A 223 5.26 -25.73 -17.22
N ASP A 224 4.05 -26.08 -17.69
CA ASP A 224 3.68 -26.12 -19.11
C ASP A 224 2.69 -25.02 -19.55
N THR A 225 2.44 -23.99 -18.73
CA THR A 225 1.63 -22.84 -19.16
C THR A 225 2.52 -21.82 -19.91
N PRO A 226 2.21 -21.42 -21.16
CA PRO A 226 3.05 -20.50 -21.92
C PRO A 226 3.22 -19.16 -21.20
N ALA A 227 4.44 -18.62 -21.28
CA ALA A 227 4.93 -17.46 -20.55
C ALA A 227 4.42 -16.10 -21.06
N ASP A 228 3.15 -15.99 -21.44
CA ASP A 228 2.54 -14.74 -21.91
C ASP A 228 2.01 -13.89 -20.73
N GLN A 229 2.81 -13.74 -19.67
CA GLN A 229 2.54 -12.76 -18.62
C GLN A 229 3.51 -11.57 -18.71
N PRO A 230 2.99 -10.34 -18.51
CA PRO A 230 3.78 -9.14 -18.71
C PRO A 230 4.91 -9.05 -17.68
N LEU A 231 6.13 -8.77 -18.14
CA LEU A 231 7.29 -8.62 -17.27
C LEU A 231 7.22 -7.30 -16.50
N LEU A 232 7.56 -7.34 -15.22
CA LEU A 232 7.86 -6.14 -14.45
C LEU A 232 9.07 -5.43 -15.10
N GLN A 233 8.85 -4.29 -15.74
CA GLN A 233 9.93 -3.51 -16.32
C GLN A 233 10.82 -2.91 -15.23
N THR A 234 12.13 -2.94 -15.44
CA THR A 234 13.10 -2.24 -14.60
C THR A 234 12.82 -0.74 -14.70
N VAL A 235 12.33 -0.14 -13.62
CA VAL A 235 12.07 1.30 -13.59
C VAL A 235 13.38 2.02 -13.27
N GLU A 236 14.10 2.41 -14.32
CA GLU A 236 15.15 3.43 -14.20
C GLU A 236 14.47 4.78 -13.94
N ARG A 237 14.67 5.35 -12.76
CA ARG A 237 14.22 6.72 -12.47
C ARG A 237 15.15 7.71 -13.18
N SER A 238 14.59 8.53 -14.06
CA SER A 238 15.17 9.83 -14.47
C SER A 238 14.91 10.89 -13.41
#